data_AF-A0A250X5D7-F1
#
_entry.id   AF-A0A250X5D7-F1
#
_cell.length_a   1.000
_cell.length_b   1.000
_cell.length_c   1.000
_cell.angle_alpha   90.00
_cell.angle_beta   90.00
_cell.angle_gamma   90.00
#
_symmetry.space_group_name_H-M   'P 1'
#
loop_
_entity.id
_entity.type
_entity.pdbx_description
1 polymer ?
#
loop_
_entity_poly.entity_id
_entity_poly.type
_entity_poly.pdbx_seq_one_letter_code
_entity_poly.pdbx_strand_id
1 'polypeptide(L)'
;MKSSDKSTSADVSSKPTGISVKGTSQAAAVKKGASTAPKLTASTSKASRSTNKVASNSSGAAGSTSKKTVSSSNISRKATHGNNKVGGASSSSSGVTTKVAAVKDVKNDGAADDIVNKHEMSEEEARLKQEALERTQAEMEVLRKAAWQAQVDYERKQEAKRRKKSEDELRRKKEEASLTKALLEAAFDGEDDEVSKLLLKANNIILKGVDCCDVHGNTLLSEAAAGGHVSTVQLLIERGADPNSKGEFGRTPLWRAAFLGNLDVITPLLIAGADPRLSNEQGELPSHVASKPEIKDCLLNWDLSVTDELVLKWRAREEQRKLEAAAHFAAEVKSAEEQVAAAKEENDKAQKALKHARTATLSQIHIAESTVETAKRRAHEARERLDSAKLALRERQSEEREAEGGTEGYLSSEGCELVAGVPVGIKELDDVLVRDVGNKIKSDGRWPLIIDPSGQASVFLRYLDTNYVNALSSNNLEPNRLRRSILGAVRYGKPVVLDLMDCDVLWEEMPKIFDSVQPGLLSSILDKSLITTDKYLALTRQEDGEEYEPNKFQECRISAFKFILLTTESQPNEEMTEKFYSLRVLVKA
;
A
#
# COMPACT_ATOMS: atom_id res chain seq x y z
N MET A 1 65.17 -22.83 33.54
CA MET A 1 66.07 -22.01 34.39
C MET A 1 66.05 -20.57 33.87
N LYS A 2 66.09 -19.56 34.75
CA LYS A 2 66.27 -18.10 34.53
C LYS A 2 65.72 -17.49 33.22
N SER A 3 64.64 -16.70 33.20
CA SER A 3 64.37 -15.42 33.89
C SER A 3 65.35 -14.28 33.57
N SER A 4 64.88 -13.23 32.88
CA SER A 4 65.04 -11.83 33.30
C SER A 4 64.41 -10.85 32.30
N ASP A 5 63.43 -10.08 32.75
CA ASP A 5 63.05 -8.80 32.15
C ASP A 5 64.19 -7.77 32.26
N LYS A 6 64.14 -6.69 31.47
CA LYS A 6 64.43 -5.36 32.04
C LYS A 6 63.83 -4.20 31.26
N SER A 7 63.25 -3.28 32.00
CA SER A 7 62.73 -1.99 31.59
C SER A 7 63.61 -0.85 32.15
N THR A 8 63.66 0.27 31.41
CA THR A 8 63.99 1.66 31.84
C THR A 8 63.72 2.55 30.60
N SER A 9 62.94 3.64 30.58
CA SER A 9 62.90 4.88 31.40
C SER A 9 64.13 5.78 31.25
N ALA A 10 64.05 7.12 31.11
CA ALA A 10 62.94 8.03 30.77
C ALA A 10 63.49 9.47 30.53
N ASP A 11 62.65 10.33 29.93
CA ASP A 11 62.56 11.81 30.17
C ASP A 11 63.62 12.80 29.59
N VAL A 12 63.33 14.09 29.79
CA VAL A 12 64.13 15.34 29.62
C VAL A 12 64.16 16.03 28.24
N SER A 13 63.01 16.64 27.89
CA SER A 13 62.84 18.06 27.49
C SER A 13 64.04 18.92 27.03
N SER A 14 63.91 19.57 25.85
CA SER A 14 64.16 21.03 25.69
C SER A 14 63.52 21.65 24.42
N LYS A 15 63.28 22.98 24.45
CA LYS A 15 62.72 23.89 23.40
C LYS A 15 63.84 24.85 22.89
N PRO A 16 63.62 25.85 22.00
CA PRO A 16 62.50 26.19 21.09
C PRO A 16 62.95 26.00 19.61
N THR A 17 62.57 26.69 18.50
CA THR A 17 61.79 27.89 18.07
C THR A 17 61.10 27.57 16.71
N GLY A 18 60.21 28.36 16.09
CA GLY A 18 59.53 29.64 16.37
C GLY A 18 59.09 30.31 15.04
N ILE A 19 58.03 31.13 15.04
CA ILE A 19 57.35 31.73 13.84
C ILE A 19 56.55 30.70 13.01
N SER A 20 55.22 30.73 12.77
CA SER A 20 54.01 31.53 13.15
C SER A 20 53.27 32.14 11.95
N VAL A 21 51.93 32.33 12.10
CA VAL A 21 50.94 32.81 11.09
C VAL A 21 50.67 31.76 9.98
N LYS A 22 49.44 31.34 9.63
CA LYS A 22 48.02 31.61 10.05
C LYS A 22 47.28 30.24 10.14
N GLY A 23 45.96 30.02 10.28
CA GLY A 23 44.73 30.83 10.17
C GLY A 23 44.02 30.57 8.82
N THR A 24 42.75 30.17 8.71
CA THR A 24 41.61 30.07 9.67
C THR A 24 40.79 28.80 9.36
N SER A 25 40.32 27.94 10.28
CA SER A 25 39.57 28.13 11.53
C SER A 25 38.09 28.55 11.38
N GLN A 26 37.17 27.60 11.51
CA GLN A 26 35.87 27.80 12.18
C GLN A 26 35.37 26.47 12.77
N ALA A 27 34.59 26.53 13.84
CA ALA A 27 34.08 25.37 14.58
C ALA A 27 32.74 25.67 15.27
N ALA A 28 31.87 24.67 15.34
CA ALA A 28 30.69 24.65 16.20
C ALA A 28 30.54 23.22 16.76
N ALA A 29 30.69 22.92 18.05
CA ALA A 29 30.02 23.44 19.26
C ALA A 29 28.81 22.57 19.66
N VAL A 30 29.11 21.52 20.44
CA VAL A 30 28.11 20.70 21.15
C VAL A 30 27.45 21.52 22.27
N LYS A 31 26.14 21.37 22.47
CA LYS A 31 25.46 21.81 23.70
C LYS A 31 24.56 20.71 24.26
N LYS A 32 24.71 20.42 25.56
CA LYS A 32 23.67 19.82 26.40
C LYS A 32 22.81 20.94 26.99
N GLY A 33 21.54 20.66 27.27
CA GLY A 33 20.61 21.51 28.02
C GLY A 33 19.52 20.65 28.65
N ALA A 34 18.96 21.06 29.79
CA ALA A 34 18.01 20.27 30.58
C ALA A 34 17.06 21.16 31.40
N SER A 35 15.93 20.58 31.85
CA SER A 35 14.83 21.26 32.58
C SER A 35 14.02 22.23 31.69
N THR A 36 12.70 22.38 31.81
CA THR A 36 11.82 22.29 33.00
C THR A 36 10.49 21.58 32.73
N ALA A 37 9.70 21.35 33.80
CA ALA A 37 8.33 20.82 33.73
C ALA A 37 7.33 21.74 34.48
N PRO A 38 6.05 21.80 34.08
CA PRO A 38 4.97 22.38 34.88
C PRO A 38 4.28 21.30 35.74
N LYS A 39 3.70 21.72 36.88
CA LYS A 39 3.02 20.84 37.86
C LYS A 39 1.74 21.52 38.35
N LEU A 40 0.58 21.03 37.91
CA LEU A 40 -0.74 21.40 38.45
C LEU A 40 -1.58 20.13 38.64
N THR A 41 -1.68 19.65 39.88
CA THR A 41 -2.87 19.74 40.77
C THR A 41 -3.87 18.61 40.57
N ALA A 42 -3.95 17.71 41.55
CA ALA A 42 -5.04 16.77 41.68
C ALA A 42 -6.25 17.42 42.39
N SER A 43 -7.45 17.08 41.97
CA SER A 43 -8.68 17.36 42.71
C SER A 43 -9.48 16.07 42.87
N THR A 44 -9.67 15.62 44.10
CA THR A 44 -10.48 14.44 44.43
C THR A 44 -11.96 14.78 44.49
N SER A 45 -12.81 13.94 43.91
CA SER A 45 -14.21 13.81 44.32
C SER A 45 -14.56 12.33 44.51
N LYS A 46 -15.27 12.03 45.61
CA LYS A 46 -15.85 10.73 45.94
C LYS A 46 -17.37 10.83 45.83
N ALA A 47 -18.02 9.67 45.69
CA ALA A 47 -19.47 9.47 45.78
C ALA A 47 -20.28 10.08 44.60
N SER A 48 -21.50 9.63 44.33
CA SER A 48 -22.36 8.75 45.16
C SER A 48 -22.99 7.58 44.39
N ARG A 49 -23.50 6.61 45.17
CA ARG A 49 -24.19 5.40 44.70
C ARG A 49 -25.59 5.41 45.30
N SER A 50 -26.62 5.57 44.46
CA SER A 50 -28.04 5.47 44.82
C SER A 50 -28.80 5.02 43.56
N THR A 51 -29.13 3.74 43.39
CA THR A 51 -30.33 3.05 43.92
C THR A 51 -31.66 3.68 43.56
N ASN A 52 -32.41 3.01 42.68
CA ASN A 52 -33.79 2.63 43.02
C ASN A 52 -34.17 1.30 42.36
N LYS A 53 -34.95 0.47 43.08
CA LYS A 53 -35.30 -0.91 42.70
C LYS A 53 -36.65 -1.32 43.31
N VAL A 54 -37.73 -1.10 42.58
CA VAL A 54 -39.06 -1.72 42.73
C VAL A 54 -39.64 -1.79 41.30
N ALA A 55 -39.99 -2.91 40.66
CA ALA A 55 -40.32 -4.29 41.04
C ALA A 55 -41.77 -4.52 41.51
N SER A 56 -42.67 -4.83 40.56
CA SER A 56 -44.01 -5.36 40.80
C SER A 56 -44.31 -6.55 39.87
N ASN A 57 -44.63 -7.68 40.48
CA ASN A 57 -45.13 -8.92 39.85
C ASN A 57 -46.56 -8.73 39.27
N SER A 58 -47.21 -9.64 38.53
CA SER A 58 -46.90 -10.98 37.96
C SER A 58 -47.94 -11.28 36.86
N SER A 59 -47.61 -11.97 35.77
CA SER A 59 -47.90 -13.41 35.53
C SER A 59 -47.90 -13.65 34.00
N GLY A 60 -47.78 -14.85 33.42
CA GLY A 60 -47.55 -16.17 34.02
C GLY A 60 -48.02 -17.31 33.09
N ALA A 61 -47.27 -17.64 32.04
CA ALA A 61 -47.55 -18.76 31.12
C ALA A 61 -46.25 -19.41 30.59
N ALA A 62 -46.30 -20.71 30.29
CA ALA A 62 -45.13 -21.53 29.95
C ALA A 62 -44.81 -21.60 28.45
N GLY A 63 -43.57 -21.98 28.10
CA GLY A 63 -43.16 -22.30 26.73
C GLY A 63 -41.65 -22.57 26.62
N SER A 64 -41.26 -23.73 26.08
CA SER A 64 -39.86 -24.20 26.07
C SER A 64 -39.09 -23.89 24.78
N THR A 65 -37.77 -23.88 24.92
CA THR A 65 -36.75 -23.77 23.86
C THR A 65 -36.86 -24.86 22.78
N SER A 66 -36.53 -24.55 21.52
CA SER A 66 -35.35 -25.15 20.85
C SER A 66 -35.19 -24.87 19.33
N LYS A 67 -33.93 -25.04 18.90
CA LYS A 67 -33.39 -25.16 17.54
C LYS A 67 -34.22 -26.07 16.60
N LYS A 68 -34.15 -25.83 15.28
CA LYS A 68 -33.36 -26.70 14.37
C LYS A 68 -33.18 -26.17 12.93
N THR A 69 -32.29 -26.87 12.21
CA THR A 69 -31.87 -26.65 10.83
C THR A 69 -32.33 -27.79 9.90
N VAL A 70 -32.73 -27.43 8.67
CA VAL A 70 -32.43 -28.11 7.38
C VAL A 70 -33.01 -29.51 7.06
N SER A 71 -33.46 -29.66 5.81
CA SER A 71 -33.74 -30.90 5.02
C SER A 71 -35.02 -31.70 5.38
N SER A 72 -35.74 -32.36 4.45
CA SER A 72 -35.28 -32.99 3.18
C SER A 72 -36.34 -33.09 2.05
N SER A 73 -35.83 -33.32 0.82
CA SER A 73 -36.31 -34.25 -0.24
C SER A 73 -37.65 -34.09 -1.00
N ASN A 74 -37.49 -33.98 -2.33
CA ASN A 74 -38.16 -34.74 -3.41
C ASN A 74 -39.68 -34.59 -3.72
N ILE A 75 -40.01 -34.45 -5.01
CA ILE A 75 -40.82 -35.42 -5.80
C ILE A 75 -40.67 -35.19 -7.32
N SER A 76 -41.16 -36.12 -8.15
CA SER A 76 -40.83 -36.29 -9.58
C SER A 76 -42.02 -36.05 -10.53
N ARG A 77 -41.75 -35.49 -11.74
CA ARG A 77 -42.48 -35.68 -13.03
C ARG A 77 -43.95 -35.18 -13.03
N LYS A 78 -44.68 -35.02 -14.16
CA LYS A 78 -44.51 -35.39 -15.58
C LYS A 78 -45.25 -34.36 -16.49
N ALA A 79 -45.03 -34.43 -17.81
CA ALA A 79 -45.58 -33.51 -18.82
C ALA A 79 -47.07 -33.74 -19.23
N THR A 80 -47.67 -32.75 -19.91
CA THR A 80 -48.54 -32.92 -21.11
C THR A 80 -48.74 -31.59 -21.88
N HIS A 81 -49.29 -31.66 -23.10
CA HIS A 81 -49.68 -30.51 -23.93
C HIS A 81 -50.87 -29.69 -23.35
N GLY A 82 -50.95 -28.42 -23.74
CA GLY A 82 -52.15 -27.58 -23.63
C GLY A 82 -52.13 -26.49 -24.72
N ASN A 83 -53.26 -26.29 -25.41
CA ASN A 83 -53.38 -25.36 -26.55
C ASN A 83 -54.41 -24.24 -26.22
N ASN A 84 -54.50 -23.23 -27.09
CA ASN A 84 -55.50 -22.16 -27.15
C ASN A 84 -55.46 -21.06 -26.06
N LYS A 85 -56.10 -19.89 -26.22
CA LYS A 85 -56.44 -19.03 -27.40
C LYS A 85 -57.28 -17.84 -26.88
N VAL A 86 -57.22 -16.67 -27.55
CA VAL A 86 -58.07 -15.48 -27.33
C VAL A 86 -57.84 -14.76 -25.98
N GLY A 87 -57.65 -13.44 -25.89
CA GLY A 87 -57.41 -12.41 -26.92
C GLY A 87 -58.52 -11.34 -27.02
N GLY A 88 -58.22 -10.27 -27.77
CA GLY A 88 -59.16 -9.21 -28.14
C GLY A 88 -59.06 -7.93 -27.28
N ALA A 89 -59.31 -6.73 -27.84
CA ALA A 89 -59.51 -6.44 -29.27
C ALA A 89 -59.38 -4.94 -29.60
N SER A 90 -58.97 -4.66 -30.86
CA SER A 90 -59.39 -3.51 -31.69
C SER A 90 -59.02 -2.09 -31.23
N SER A 91 -58.98 -1.05 -32.08
CA SER A 91 -59.39 -0.86 -33.50
C SER A 91 -58.39 0.10 -34.19
N SER A 92 -57.92 -0.07 -35.44
CA SER A 92 -58.59 0.30 -36.71
C SER A 92 -59.37 1.62 -36.66
N SER A 93 -59.28 2.57 -37.61
CA SER A 93 -58.54 2.72 -38.88
C SER A 93 -58.41 4.26 -39.16
N SER A 94 -57.85 4.84 -40.23
CA SER A 94 -57.91 4.51 -41.67
C SER A 94 -56.90 5.36 -42.45
N GLY A 95 -56.48 4.91 -43.63
CA GLY A 95 -55.86 5.80 -44.62
C GLY A 95 -56.92 6.60 -45.40
N VAL A 96 -56.59 7.82 -45.80
CA VAL A 96 -57.41 8.64 -46.71
C VAL A 96 -56.55 9.10 -47.88
N THR A 97 -57.00 8.80 -49.10
CA THR A 97 -56.36 9.25 -50.34
C THR A 97 -56.93 10.59 -50.80
N THR A 98 -56.09 11.60 -50.98
CA THR A 98 -56.51 12.87 -51.60
C THR A 98 -55.49 13.28 -52.67
N LYS A 99 -55.93 13.37 -53.93
CA LYS A 99 -55.17 14.07 -54.97
C LYS A 99 -55.34 15.58 -54.77
N VAL A 100 -54.25 16.32 -54.81
CA VAL A 100 -54.25 17.78 -55.05
C VAL A 100 -53.42 18.04 -56.32
N ALA A 101 -53.74 19.12 -57.03
CA ALA A 101 -53.31 19.35 -58.40
C ALA A 101 -51.82 19.74 -58.53
N ALA A 102 -51.27 19.55 -59.73
CA ALA A 102 -49.95 20.01 -60.08
C ALA A 102 -49.88 21.55 -60.11
N VAL A 103 -49.01 22.12 -59.27
CA VAL A 103 -48.42 23.44 -59.52
C VAL A 103 -47.10 23.19 -60.26
N LYS A 104 -46.89 23.88 -61.39
CA LYS A 104 -45.58 23.92 -62.04
C LYS A 104 -44.77 24.99 -61.33
N ASP A 105 -43.70 24.62 -60.65
CA ASP A 105 -42.64 25.59 -60.35
C ASP A 105 -41.24 25.00 -60.49
N VAL A 106 -40.34 25.92 -60.77
CA VAL A 106 -38.97 25.82 -61.28
C VAL A 106 -38.09 24.75 -60.62
N LYS A 107 -37.47 23.91 -61.47
CA LYS A 107 -36.29 23.05 -61.21
C LYS A 107 -35.41 23.53 -60.05
N ASN A 108 -35.16 22.69 -59.04
CA ASN A 108 -33.87 22.73 -58.32
C ASN A 108 -33.49 21.40 -57.63
N ASP A 109 -33.89 20.30 -58.26
CA ASP A 109 -34.15 18.99 -57.62
C ASP A 109 -32.88 18.16 -57.32
N GLY A 110 -31.71 18.80 -57.28
CA GLY A 110 -30.46 18.19 -56.80
C GLY A 110 -30.13 18.61 -55.37
N ALA A 111 -30.28 19.90 -55.03
CA ALA A 111 -29.80 20.44 -53.76
C ALA A 111 -30.65 20.01 -52.55
N ALA A 112 -31.96 19.78 -52.75
CA ALA A 112 -32.86 19.37 -51.68
C ALA A 112 -32.57 17.92 -51.23
N ASP A 113 -32.51 16.98 -52.17
CA ASP A 113 -32.23 15.58 -51.89
C ASP A 113 -30.80 15.38 -51.36
N ASP A 114 -29.82 16.17 -51.83
CA ASP A 114 -28.46 16.21 -51.26
C ASP A 114 -28.44 16.68 -49.79
N ILE A 115 -29.34 17.58 -49.39
CA ILE A 115 -29.46 18.07 -48.00
C ILE A 115 -30.13 17.01 -47.12
N VAL A 116 -31.20 16.37 -47.60
CA VAL A 116 -31.87 15.28 -46.88
C VAL A 116 -30.92 14.09 -46.68
N ASN A 117 -30.25 13.63 -47.74
CA ASN A 117 -29.24 12.58 -47.64
C ASN A 117 -28.09 12.94 -46.67
N LYS A 118 -27.63 14.20 -46.65
CA LYS A 118 -26.63 14.66 -45.66
C LYS A 118 -27.16 14.65 -44.23
N HIS A 119 -28.44 14.98 -44.01
CA HIS A 119 -29.04 14.92 -42.68
C HIS A 119 -29.19 13.48 -42.20
N GLU A 120 -29.71 12.58 -43.04
CA GLU A 120 -29.85 11.15 -42.73
C GLU A 120 -28.48 10.49 -42.48
N MET A 121 -27.47 10.78 -43.30
CA MET A 121 -26.09 10.31 -43.06
C MET A 121 -25.48 10.87 -41.77
N SER A 122 -25.80 12.12 -41.39
CA SER A 122 -25.36 12.71 -40.13
C SER A 122 -26.05 12.06 -38.91
N GLU A 123 -27.35 11.74 -39.02
CA GLU A 123 -28.09 11.00 -38.01
C GLU A 123 -27.61 9.54 -37.87
N GLU A 124 -27.29 8.86 -38.99
CA GLU A 124 -26.66 7.54 -38.98
C GLU A 124 -25.27 7.60 -38.33
N GLU A 125 -24.44 8.60 -38.66
CA GLU A 125 -23.12 8.78 -38.04
C GLU A 125 -23.24 9.11 -36.54
N ALA A 126 -24.22 9.92 -36.13
CA ALA A 126 -24.52 10.19 -34.73
C ALA A 126 -24.99 8.93 -33.99
N ARG A 127 -25.87 8.12 -34.60
CA ARG A 127 -26.33 6.84 -34.03
C ARG A 127 -25.17 5.85 -33.89
N LEU A 128 -24.28 5.76 -34.88
CA LEU A 128 -23.08 4.92 -34.81
C LEU A 128 -22.07 5.42 -33.76
N LYS A 129 -21.91 6.73 -33.59
CA LYS A 129 -21.13 7.33 -32.50
C LYS A 129 -21.73 7.01 -31.13
N GLN A 130 -23.06 7.06 -30.99
CA GLN A 130 -23.75 6.69 -29.75
C GLN A 130 -23.62 5.18 -29.46
N GLU A 131 -23.83 4.30 -30.45
CA GLU A 131 -23.61 2.85 -30.28
C GLU A 131 -22.16 2.54 -29.91
N ALA A 132 -21.17 3.24 -30.46
CA ALA A 132 -19.76 3.09 -30.09
C ALA A 132 -19.49 3.59 -28.65
N LEU A 133 -20.12 4.70 -28.24
CA LEU A 133 -20.06 5.20 -26.86
C LEU A 133 -20.67 4.19 -25.89
N GLU A 134 -21.85 3.66 -26.18
CA GLU A 134 -22.53 2.66 -25.35
C GLU A 134 -21.74 1.34 -25.25
N ARG A 135 -21.10 0.89 -26.34
CA ARG A 135 -20.19 -0.28 -26.33
C ARG A 135 -18.97 -0.02 -25.45
N THR A 136 -18.29 1.13 -25.57
CA THR A 136 -17.12 1.45 -24.74
C THR A 136 -17.51 1.66 -23.26
N GLN A 137 -18.70 2.19 -22.96
CA GLN A 137 -19.23 2.26 -21.60
C GLN A 137 -19.53 0.86 -21.03
N ALA A 138 -20.11 -0.04 -21.81
CA ALA A 138 -20.36 -1.42 -21.39
C ALA A 138 -19.04 -2.19 -21.14
N GLU A 139 -18.02 -2.02 -21.99
CA GLU A 139 -16.68 -2.56 -21.79
C GLU A 139 -16.04 -2.01 -20.50
N MET A 140 -16.12 -0.69 -20.28
CA MET A 140 -15.64 -0.05 -19.05
C MET A 140 -16.40 -0.53 -17.80
N GLU A 141 -17.70 -0.82 -17.89
CA GLU A 141 -18.44 -1.46 -16.80
C GLU A 141 -17.98 -2.89 -16.55
N VAL A 142 -17.73 -3.70 -17.58
CA VAL A 142 -17.21 -5.06 -17.45
C VAL A 142 -15.83 -5.04 -16.79
N LEU A 143 -14.93 -4.16 -17.24
CA LEU A 143 -13.61 -3.95 -16.63
C LEU A 143 -13.71 -3.48 -15.17
N ARG A 144 -14.61 -2.55 -14.85
CA ARG A 144 -14.86 -2.08 -13.49
C ARG A 144 -15.41 -3.17 -12.57
N LYS A 145 -16.32 -4.00 -13.07
CA LYS A 145 -16.88 -5.16 -12.35
C LYS A 145 -15.81 -6.23 -12.12
N ALA A 146 -14.97 -6.51 -13.12
CA ALA A 146 -13.83 -7.43 -13.01
C ALA A 146 -12.75 -6.93 -12.03
N ALA A 147 -12.43 -5.64 -12.05
CA ALA A 147 -11.48 -5.02 -11.11
C ALA A 147 -12.00 -5.09 -9.65
N TRP A 148 -13.29 -4.82 -9.44
CA TRP A 148 -13.92 -4.98 -8.12
C TRP A 148 -13.93 -6.44 -7.65
N GLN A 149 -14.25 -7.39 -8.53
CA GLN A 149 -14.17 -8.83 -8.21
C GLN A 149 -12.73 -9.24 -7.85
N ALA A 150 -11.73 -8.77 -8.59
CA ALA A 150 -10.31 -9.05 -8.31
C ALA A 150 -9.85 -8.47 -6.97
N GLN A 151 -10.32 -7.27 -6.59
CA GLN A 151 -10.07 -6.67 -5.28
C GLN A 151 -10.71 -7.49 -4.16
N VAL A 152 -11.99 -7.84 -4.29
CA VAL A 152 -12.72 -8.66 -3.30
C VAL A 152 -12.09 -10.05 -3.15
N ASP A 153 -11.64 -10.68 -4.24
CA ASP A 153 -10.95 -11.97 -4.18
C ASP A 153 -9.52 -11.85 -3.65
N TYR A 154 -8.85 -10.72 -3.79
CA TYR A 154 -7.58 -10.43 -3.11
C TYR A 154 -7.80 -10.30 -1.59
N GLU A 155 -8.80 -9.52 -1.17
CA GLU A 155 -9.19 -9.37 0.24
C GLU A 155 -9.56 -10.72 0.86
N ARG A 156 -10.42 -11.52 0.20
CA ARG A 156 -10.75 -12.90 0.60
C ARG A 156 -9.51 -13.79 0.72
N LYS A 157 -8.53 -13.67 -0.18
CA LYS A 157 -7.27 -14.43 -0.10
C LYS A 157 -6.41 -13.97 1.09
N GLN A 158 -6.39 -12.69 1.43
CA GLN A 158 -5.67 -12.19 2.62
C GLN A 158 -6.38 -12.57 3.92
N GLU A 159 -7.70 -12.50 3.98
CA GLU A 159 -8.49 -12.96 5.13
C GLU A 159 -8.38 -14.48 5.32
N ALA A 160 -8.43 -15.28 4.24
CA ALA A 160 -8.20 -16.72 4.31
C ALA A 160 -6.78 -17.06 4.82
N LYS A 161 -5.75 -16.28 4.42
CA LYS A 161 -4.39 -16.40 4.99
C LYS A 161 -4.35 -16.04 6.48
N ARG A 162 -5.01 -14.95 6.90
CA ARG A 162 -5.12 -14.56 8.31
C ARG A 162 -5.81 -15.64 9.14
N ARG A 163 -6.99 -16.12 8.69
CA ARG A 163 -7.74 -17.18 9.33
C ARG A 163 -6.91 -18.46 9.45
N LYS A 164 -6.30 -18.91 8.35
CA LYS A 164 -5.41 -20.09 8.36
C LYS A 164 -4.25 -19.91 9.35
N LYS A 165 -3.58 -18.76 9.37
CA LYS A 165 -2.50 -18.51 10.34
C LYS A 165 -2.99 -18.59 11.79
N SER A 166 -4.16 -18.02 12.11
CA SER A 166 -4.75 -18.14 13.46
C SER A 166 -5.22 -19.56 13.80
N GLU A 167 -5.66 -20.35 12.81
CA GLU A 167 -6.05 -21.75 12.99
C GLU A 167 -4.83 -22.67 13.18
N ASP A 168 -3.76 -22.45 12.42
CA ASP A 168 -2.47 -23.14 12.59
C ASP A 168 -1.84 -22.77 13.95
N GLU A 169 -1.88 -21.50 14.38
CA GLU A 169 -1.41 -21.07 15.71
C GLU A 169 -2.25 -21.67 16.85
N LEU A 170 -3.58 -21.67 16.71
CA LEU A 170 -4.48 -22.28 17.69
C LEU A 170 -4.32 -23.80 17.75
N ARG A 171 -4.04 -24.46 16.62
CA ARG A 171 -3.70 -25.89 16.59
C ARG A 171 -2.38 -26.13 17.31
N ARG A 172 -1.32 -25.36 17.00
CA ARG A 172 0.00 -25.51 17.66
C ARG A 172 -0.11 -25.32 19.18
N LYS A 173 -0.85 -24.31 19.66
CA LYS A 173 -1.11 -24.09 21.10
C LYS A 173 -1.91 -25.21 21.76
N LYS A 174 -2.82 -25.87 21.03
CA LYS A 174 -3.54 -27.06 21.51
C LYS A 174 -2.65 -28.31 21.53
N GLU A 175 -1.79 -28.48 20.53
CA GLU A 175 -0.79 -29.55 20.47
C GLU A 175 0.23 -29.39 21.61
N GLU A 176 0.73 -28.19 21.85
CA GLU A 176 1.57 -27.81 23.01
C GLU A 176 0.88 -28.14 24.34
N ALA A 177 -0.33 -27.62 24.57
CA ALA A 177 -1.06 -27.81 25.83
C ALA A 177 -1.50 -29.26 26.06
N SER A 178 -1.80 -30.01 24.99
CA SER A 178 -2.07 -31.45 25.08
C SER A 178 -0.82 -32.26 25.35
N LEU A 179 0.34 -31.82 24.86
CA LEU A 179 1.62 -32.47 25.09
C LEU A 179 2.14 -32.22 26.50
N THR A 180 2.06 -30.98 27.01
CA THR A 180 2.42 -30.69 28.42
C THR A 180 1.48 -31.41 29.38
N LYS A 181 0.16 -31.43 29.12
CA LYS A 181 -0.79 -32.21 29.92
C LYS A 181 -0.45 -33.69 29.95
N ALA A 182 -0.26 -34.34 28.79
CA ALA A 182 0.08 -35.76 28.73
C ALA A 182 1.42 -36.09 29.40
N LEU A 183 2.41 -35.19 29.30
CA LEU A 183 3.72 -35.35 29.93
C LEU A 183 3.68 -35.15 31.46
N LEU A 184 2.79 -34.28 31.97
CA LEU A 184 2.50 -34.13 33.40
C LEU A 184 1.75 -35.36 33.95
N GLU A 185 0.76 -35.87 33.22
CA GLU A 185 0.01 -37.08 33.60
C GLU A 185 0.92 -38.31 33.64
N ALA A 186 1.70 -38.56 32.58
CA ALA A 186 2.68 -39.66 32.55
C ALA A 186 3.76 -39.53 33.64
N ALA A 187 4.12 -38.30 34.05
CA ALA A 187 5.05 -38.08 35.17
C ALA A 187 4.40 -38.35 36.54
N PHE A 188 3.10 -38.08 36.69
CA PHE A 188 2.34 -38.40 37.91
C PHE A 188 2.08 -39.91 38.05
N ASP A 189 1.73 -40.59 36.95
CA ASP A 189 1.42 -42.03 36.92
C ASP A 189 2.68 -42.93 36.89
N GLY A 190 3.86 -42.35 36.63
CA GLY A 190 5.16 -43.02 36.67
C GLY A 190 5.56 -43.79 35.41
N GLU A 191 5.05 -43.41 34.24
CA GLU A 191 5.33 -44.09 32.96
C GLU A 191 6.68 -43.64 32.36
N ASP A 192 7.80 -44.08 32.94
CA ASP A 192 9.19 -43.70 32.54
C ASP A 192 9.46 -43.73 31.03
N ASP A 193 8.96 -44.78 30.37
CA ASP A 193 9.08 -44.98 28.92
C ASP A 193 8.30 -43.93 28.13
N GLU A 194 7.11 -43.53 28.58
CA GLU A 194 6.28 -42.52 27.90
C GLU A 194 6.77 -41.11 28.24
N VAL A 195 7.15 -40.84 29.49
CA VAL A 195 7.87 -39.62 29.89
C VAL A 195 9.11 -39.40 29.02
N SER A 196 9.92 -40.44 28.77
CA SER A 196 11.07 -40.34 27.85
C SER A 196 10.68 -40.04 26.40
N LYS A 197 9.65 -40.70 25.85
CA LYS A 197 9.15 -40.43 24.49
C LYS A 197 8.59 -39.01 24.34
N LEU A 198 7.79 -38.58 25.30
CA LEU A 198 7.14 -37.26 25.32
C LEU A 198 8.15 -36.13 25.54
N LEU A 199 9.20 -36.32 26.36
CA LEU A 199 10.31 -35.36 26.50
C LEU A 199 11.07 -35.16 25.18
N LEU A 200 11.40 -36.25 24.46
CA LEU A 200 12.06 -36.15 23.14
C LEU A 200 11.17 -35.41 22.12
N LYS A 201 9.86 -35.70 22.13
CA LYS A 201 8.86 -35.01 21.30
C LYS A 201 8.72 -33.53 21.67
N ALA A 202 8.75 -33.19 22.95
CA ALA A 202 8.65 -31.81 23.46
C ALA A 202 9.89 -30.97 23.09
N ASN A 203 11.09 -31.55 23.17
CA ASN A 203 12.34 -30.89 22.81
C ASN A 203 12.32 -30.45 21.33
N ASN A 204 11.84 -31.32 20.43
CA ASN A 204 11.70 -31.04 18.99
C ASN A 204 10.65 -29.96 18.65
N ILE A 205 9.79 -29.55 19.60
CA ILE A 205 8.68 -28.61 19.40
C ILE A 205 8.99 -27.21 19.98
N ILE A 206 10.16 -27.04 20.63
CA ILE A 206 10.57 -25.82 21.36
C ILE A 206 9.70 -25.59 22.61
N LEU A 207 9.64 -26.62 23.47
CA LEU A 207 9.29 -26.49 24.88
C LEU A 207 10.56 -26.35 25.75
N LYS A 208 10.41 -25.96 27.02
CA LYS A 208 11.52 -25.85 27.99
C LYS A 208 12.13 -27.21 28.44
N GLY A 209 12.06 -28.24 27.60
CA GLY A 209 12.50 -29.60 27.93
C GLY A 209 11.81 -30.13 29.20
N VAL A 210 12.57 -30.18 30.29
CA VAL A 210 12.16 -30.74 31.59
C VAL A 210 11.47 -29.71 32.49
N ASP A 211 11.71 -28.41 32.29
CA ASP A 211 11.13 -27.31 33.07
C ASP A 211 9.72 -26.90 32.58
N CYS A 212 8.96 -27.83 32.00
CA CYS A 212 7.55 -27.59 31.71
C CYS A 212 6.72 -27.74 32.99
N CYS A 213 5.76 -26.82 33.15
CA CYS A 213 4.87 -26.77 34.31
C CYS A 213 3.39 -26.77 33.91
N ASP A 214 2.53 -27.11 34.86
CA ASP A 214 1.08 -26.97 34.72
C ASP A 214 0.62 -25.50 34.83
N VAL A 215 -0.70 -25.28 34.86
CA VAL A 215 -1.34 -23.96 35.03
C VAL A 215 -1.05 -23.34 36.41
N HIS A 216 -0.65 -24.16 37.38
CA HIS A 216 -0.37 -23.80 38.78
C HIS A 216 1.13 -23.62 39.05
N GLY A 217 2.00 -23.86 38.06
CA GLY A 217 3.46 -23.76 38.15
C GLY A 217 4.17 -25.03 38.62
N ASN A 218 3.46 -26.14 38.87
CA ASN A 218 4.06 -27.40 39.26
C ASN A 218 4.86 -28.03 38.11
N THR A 219 6.13 -28.33 38.35
CA THR A 219 7.03 -28.99 37.38
C THR A 219 6.80 -30.51 37.32
N LEU A 220 7.29 -31.17 36.26
CA LEU A 220 7.24 -32.64 36.14
C LEU A 220 7.80 -33.35 37.38
N LEU A 221 8.90 -32.84 37.93
CA LEU A 221 9.52 -33.41 39.13
C LEU A 221 8.65 -33.24 40.38
N SER A 222 7.82 -32.18 40.43
CA SER A 222 6.86 -31.94 41.52
C SER A 222 5.68 -32.92 41.47
N GLU A 223 5.20 -33.27 40.26
CA GLU A 223 4.14 -34.28 40.09
C GLU A 223 4.65 -35.72 40.25
N ALA A 224 5.83 -36.06 39.71
CA ALA A 224 6.46 -37.37 39.96
C ALA A 224 6.77 -37.60 41.44
N ALA A 225 7.18 -36.54 42.15
CA ALA A 225 7.34 -36.59 43.60
C ALA A 225 6.02 -36.70 44.38
N ALA A 226 4.90 -36.32 43.77
CA ALA A 226 3.56 -36.48 44.33
C ALA A 226 2.99 -37.89 44.12
N GLY A 227 3.18 -38.50 42.95
CA GLY A 227 2.84 -39.90 42.69
C GLY A 227 3.72 -40.89 43.46
N GLY A 228 4.98 -40.52 43.74
CA GLY A 228 5.93 -41.33 44.51
C GLY A 228 6.87 -42.19 43.65
N HIS A 229 6.97 -41.90 42.35
CA HIS A 229 7.68 -42.73 41.39
C HIS A 229 9.18 -42.44 41.36
N VAL A 230 9.96 -43.22 42.12
CA VAL A 230 11.42 -43.08 42.27
C VAL A 230 12.15 -43.10 40.94
N SER A 231 11.83 -44.03 40.05
CA SER A 231 12.44 -44.15 38.73
C SER A 231 12.24 -42.89 37.88
N THR A 232 11.01 -42.36 37.86
CA THR A 232 10.63 -41.16 37.10
C THR A 232 11.29 -39.91 37.67
N VAL A 233 11.38 -39.83 39.00
CA VAL A 233 12.15 -38.79 39.70
C VAL A 233 13.63 -38.82 39.29
N GLN A 234 14.29 -39.99 39.32
CA GLN A 234 15.68 -40.14 38.89
C GLN A 234 15.87 -39.76 37.42
N LEU A 235 15.01 -40.26 36.53
CA LEU A 235 15.00 -39.94 35.10
C LEU A 235 14.90 -38.43 34.84
N LEU A 236 14.01 -37.72 35.53
CA LEU A 236 13.85 -36.27 35.38
C LEU A 236 15.07 -35.49 35.89
N ILE A 237 15.68 -35.95 36.99
CA ILE A 237 16.93 -35.38 37.55
C ILE A 237 18.11 -35.57 36.57
N GLU A 238 18.27 -36.77 35.99
CA GLU A 238 19.30 -37.04 34.97
C GLU A 238 19.14 -36.17 33.72
N ARG A 239 17.90 -35.89 33.31
CA ARG A 239 17.59 -34.98 32.20
C ARG A 239 17.76 -33.49 32.56
N GLY A 240 18.03 -33.18 33.83
CA GLY A 240 18.42 -31.84 34.29
C GLY A 240 17.35 -31.04 35.03
N ALA A 241 16.27 -31.66 35.53
CA ALA A 241 15.26 -30.97 36.35
C ALA A 241 15.88 -30.24 37.56
N ASP A 242 15.31 -29.10 37.94
CA ASP A 242 15.65 -28.41 39.19
C ASP A 242 14.93 -29.06 40.40
N PRO A 243 15.67 -29.72 41.32
CA PRO A 243 15.08 -30.33 42.53
C PRO A 243 14.52 -29.30 43.53
N ASN A 244 14.89 -28.03 43.36
CA ASN A 244 14.45 -26.90 44.19
C ASN A 244 13.39 -26.03 43.51
N SER A 245 12.88 -26.45 42.33
CA SER A 245 11.84 -25.75 41.60
C SER A 245 10.61 -25.51 42.48
N LYS A 246 10.03 -24.31 42.40
CA LYS A 246 8.86 -23.89 43.19
C LYS A 246 7.60 -23.85 42.33
N GLY A 247 6.66 -24.73 42.63
CA GLY A 247 5.30 -24.72 42.06
C GLY A 247 4.35 -23.84 42.87
N GLU A 248 3.06 -24.15 42.81
CA GLU A 248 2.00 -23.37 43.45
C GLU A 248 2.25 -23.21 44.96
N PHE A 249 1.94 -22.02 45.49
CA PHE A 249 2.19 -21.65 46.88
C PHE A 249 3.66 -21.81 47.32
N GLY A 250 4.61 -21.71 46.38
CA GLY A 250 6.04 -21.85 46.61
C GLY A 250 6.50 -23.26 46.99
N ARG A 251 5.68 -24.29 46.77
CA ARG A 251 5.94 -25.69 47.17
C ARG A 251 7.00 -26.33 46.27
N THR A 252 7.97 -27.02 46.89
CA THR A 252 9.01 -27.79 46.18
C THR A 252 8.61 -29.26 45.99
N PRO A 253 9.25 -30.02 45.08
CA PRO A 253 9.07 -31.47 44.97
C PRO A 253 9.26 -32.20 46.32
N LEU A 254 10.25 -31.79 47.11
CA LEU A 254 10.54 -32.34 48.44
C LEU A 254 9.40 -32.06 49.44
N TRP A 255 8.79 -30.87 49.39
CA TRP A 255 7.62 -30.53 50.20
C TRP A 255 6.41 -31.42 49.83
N ARG A 256 6.17 -31.65 48.54
CA ARG A 256 5.08 -32.52 48.07
C ARG A 256 5.26 -33.98 48.47
N ALA A 257 6.47 -34.55 48.26
CA ALA A 257 6.77 -35.92 48.67
C ALA A 257 6.59 -36.11 50.19
N ALA A 258 6.98 -35.11 50.99
CA ALA A 258 6.78 -35.16 52.44
C ALA A 258 5.30 -35.11 52.85
N PHE A 259 4.52 -34.18 52.26
CA PHE A 259 3.08 -34.04 52.52
C PHE A 259 2.29 -35.32 52.17
N LEU A 260 2.64 -35.98 51.07
CA LEU A 260 1.93 -37.18 50.59
C LEU A 260 2.45 -38.49 51.19
N GLY A 261 3.59 -38.47 51.90
CA GLY A 261 4.14 -39.63 52.60
C GLY A 261 5.04 -40.53 51.75
N ASN A 262 5.63 -40.00 50.68
CA ASN A 262 6.42 -40.74 49.69
C ASN A 262 7.89 -40.91 50.12
N LEU A 263 8.12 -41.69 51.19
CA LEU A 263 9.42 -41.92 51.82
C LEU A 263 10.53 -42.26 50.80
N ASP A 264 10.24 -43.16 49.87
CA ASP A 264 11.22 -43.69 48.92
C ASP A 264 11.73 -42.63 47.92
N VAL A 265 10.99 -41.53 47.73
CA VAL A 265 11.38 -40.38 46.89
C VAL A 265 12.18 -39.32 47.65
N ILE A 266 12.04 -39.23 48.98
CA ILE A 266 12.76 -38.25 49.82
C ILE A 266 14.27 -38.40 49.65
N THR A 267 14.79 -39.63 49.76
CA THR A 267 16.22 -39.92 49.66
C THR A 267 16.82 -39.59 48.27
N PRO A 268 16.23 -40.02 47.13
CA PRO A 268 16.61 -39.55 45.79
C PRO A 268 16.63 -38.03 45.64
N LEU A 269 15.61 -37.31 46.11
CA LEU A 269 15.56 -35.84 46.01
C LEU A 269 16.68 -35.17 46.81
N LEU A 270 16.94 -35.62 48.04
CA LEU A 270 18.03 -35.10 48.88
C LEU A 270 19.40 -35.36 48.25
N ILE A 271 19.63 -36.56 47.71
CA ILE A 271 20.87 -36.94 46.98
C ILE A 271 21.04 -36.11 45.68
N ALA A 272 19.95 -35.65 45.08
CA ALA A 272 19.99 -34.76 43.92
C ALA A 272 20.25 -33.27 44.27
N GLY A 273 20.26 -32.91 45.56
CA GLY A 273 20.46 -31.54 46.02
C GLY A 273 19.17 -30.76 46.25
N ALA A 274 18.04 -31.42 46.51
CA ALA A 274 16.87 -30.77 47.08
C ALA A 274 17.20 -30.25 48.50
N ASP A 275 16.88 -29.00 48.79
CA ASP A 275 17.21 -28.35 50.04
C ASP A 275 16.03 -28.43 51.05
N PRO A 276 16.15 -29.17 52.16
CA PRO A 276 15.09 -29.29 53.16
C PRO A 276 14.80 -28.00 53.92
N ARG A 277 15.65 -26.96 53.79
CA ARG A 277 15.45 -25.62 54.36
C ARG A 277 14.44 -24.78 53.56
N LEU A 278 14.07 -25.19 52.34
CA LEU A 278 13.15 -24.43 51.49
C LEU A 278 11.70 -24.57 51.94
N SER A 279 11.18 -23.48 52.52
CA SER A 279 9.77 -23.36 52.88
C SER A 279 8.87 -22.99 51.70
N ASN A 280 7.58 -23.30 51.85
CA ASN A 280 6.50 -22.79 51.01
C ASN A 280 6.16 -21.31 51.35
N GLU A 281 5.20 -20.70 50.64
CA GLU A 281 4.76 -19.31 50.86
C GLU A 281 4.17 -19.05 52.25
N GLN A 282 3.73 -20.10 52.96
CA GLN A 282 3.20 -20.02 54.32
C GLN A 282 4.30 -20.16 55.39
N GLY A 283 5.56 -20.35 54.97
CA GLY A 283 6.71 -20.54 55.86
C GLY A 283 6.90 -21.97 56.35
N GLU A 284 6.12 -22.94 55.85
CA GLU A 284 6.21 -24.34 56.28
C GLU A 284 7.36 -25.06 55.57
N LEU A 285 8.23 -25.71 56.34
CA LEU A 285 9.27 -26.60 55.82
C LEU A 285 8.69 -28.01 55.53
N PRO A 286 9.30 -28.81 54.63
CA PRO A 286 8.89 -30.19 54.38
C PRO A 286 8.77 -31.06 55.65
N SER A 287 9.64 -30.83 56.65
CA SER A 287 9.63 -31.54 57.94
C SER A 287 8.49 -31.15 58.89
N HIS A 288 7.81 -30.02 58.65
CA HIS A 288 6.62 -29.62 59.40
C HIS A 288 5.36 -30.30 58.86
N VAL A 289 5.34 -30.56 57.55
CA VAL A 289 4.18 -31.03 56.78
C VAL A 289 4.24 -32.55 56.49
N ALA A 290 5.36 -33.20 56.85
CA ALA A 290 5.59 -34.63 56.67
C ALA A 290 4.47 -35.51 57.27
N SER A 291 3.79 -36.27 56.41
CA SER A 291 2.67 -37.17 56.78
C SER A 291 3.12 -38.38 57.62
N LYS A 292 4.38 -38.82 57.43
CA LYS A 292 4.99 -39.97 58.11
C LYS A 292 6.10 -39.53 59.06
N PRO A 293 6.20 -40.08 60.29
CA PRO A 293 7.27 -39.74 61.22
C PRO A 293 8.66 -40.10 60.66
N GLU A 294 8.78 -41.18 59.91
CA GLU A 294 10.05 -41.61 59.31
C GLU A 294 10.60 -40.57 58.32
N ILE A 295 9.72 -39.88 57.58
CA ILE A 295 10.11 -38.78 56.68
C ILE A 295 10.56 -37.56 57.49
N LYS A 296 9.84 -37.23 58.57
CA LYS A 296 10.18 -36.13 59.46
C LYS A 296 11.55 -36.33 60.10
N ASP A 297 11.82 -37.53 60.61
CA ASP A 297 13.08 -37.90 61.23
C ASP A 297 14.21 -37.97 60.19
N CYS A 298 13.94 -38.46 58.97
CA CYS A 298 14.90 -38.40 57.86
C CYS A 298 15.30 -36.96 57.52
N LEU A 299 14.32 -36.05 57.38
CA LEU A 299 14.56 -34.64 57.04
C LEU A 299 15.24 -33.85 58.18
N LEU A 300 14.98 -34.19 59.45
CA LEU A 300 15.59 -33.53 60.61
C LEU A 300 17.01 -34.02 60.91
N ASN A 301 17.33 -35.28 60.60
CA ASN A 301 18.66 -35.87 60.80
C ASN A 301 19.55 -35.77 59.54
N TRP A 302 19.10 -35.13 58.46
CA TRP A 302 19.87 -34.97 57.23
C TRP A 302 21.01 -33.96 57.38
N ASP A 303 22.21 -34.32 56.90
CA ASP A 303 23.37 -33.44 56.93
C ASP A 303 23.29 -32.35 55.86
N LEU A 304 23.03 -31.12 56.31
CA LEU A 304 22.94 -29.93 55.47
C LEU A 304 24.24 -29.61 54.71
N SER A 305 25.41 -30.07 55.19
CA SER A 305 26.68 -29.86 54.46
C SER A 305 26.73 -30.64 53.16
N VAL A 306 26.10 -31.83 53.12
CA VAL A 306 25.94 -32.64 51.91
C VAL A 306 25.03 -31.91 50.91
N THR A 307 23.93 -31.30 51.38
CA THR A 307 23.07 -30.46 50.54
C THR A 307 23.83 -29.27 49.96
N ASP A 308 24.61 -28.54 50.75
CA ASP A 308 25.37 -27.38 50.26
C ASP A 308 26.46 -27.78 49.24
N GLU A 309 27.14 -28.91 49.42
CA GLU A 309 28.02 -29.50 48.40
C GLU A 309 27.26 -29.89 47.12
N LEU A 310 26.09 -30.52 47.24
CA LEU A 310 25.29 -30.96 46.09
C LEU A 310 24.73 -29.77 45.30
N VAL A 311 24.29 -28.72 45.97
CA VAL A 311 23.83 -27.47 45.33
C VAL A 311 24.97 -26.79 44.56
N LEU A 312 26.20 -26.80 45.09
CA LEU A 312 27.38 -26.31 44.35
C LEU A 312 27.69 -27.18 43.12
N LYS A 313 27.67 -28.51 43.26
CA LYS A 313 27.88 -29.46 42.14
C LYS A 313 26.80 -29.36 41.07
N TRP A 314 25.53 -29.14 41.47
CA TRP A 314 24.41 -28.92 40.56
C TRP A 314 24.57 -27.60 39.79
N ARG A 315 24.90 -26.50 40.47
CA ARG A 315 25.17 -25.20 39.83
C ARG A 315 26.32 -25.26 38.83
N ALA A 316 27.41 -25.95 39.16
CA ALA A 316 28.54 -26.14 38.26
C ALA A 316 28.15 -26.95 37.00
N ARG A 317 27.37 -28.02 37.14
CA ARG A 317 26.83 -28.79 36.00
C ARG A 317 25.85 -27.98 35.15
N GLU A 318 25.02 -27.15 35.78
CA GLU A 318 24.07 -26.26 35.10
C GLU A 318 24.80 -25.17 34.30
N GLU A 319 25.86 -24.59 34.85
CA GLU A 319 26.74 -23.65 34.13
C GLU A 319 27.50 -24.35 32.99
N GLN A 320 28.04 -25.56 33.22
CA GLN A 320 28.67 -26.35 32.17
C GLN A 320 27.70 -26.66 31.01
N ARG A 321 26.48 -27.16 31.31
CA ARG A 321 25.44 -27.42 30.29
C ARG A 321 25.06 -26.15 29.53
N LYS A 322 25.01 -24.99 30.19
CA LYS A 322 24.79 -23.68 29.53
C LYS A 322 25.93 -23.31 28.59
N LEU A 323 27.19 -23.52 28.98
CA LEU A 323 28.37 -23.26 28.14
C LEU A 323 28.44 -24.22 26.95
N GLU A 324 28.14 -25.50 27.14
CA GLU A 324 28.09 -26.52 26.08
C GLU A 324 26.97 -26.23 25.07
N ALA A 325 25.76 -25.89 25.55
CA ALA A 325 24.65 -25.50 24.69
C ALA A 325 24.93 -24.19 23.93
N ALA A 326 25.56 -23.21 24.58
CA ALA A 326 25.98 -21.97 23.92
C ALA A 326 27.07 -22.21 22.86
N ALA A 327 28.01 -23.13 23.11
CA ALA A 327 29.03 -23.52 22.14
C ALA A 327 28.44 -24.28 20.95
N HIS A 328 27.48 -25.18 21.18
CA HIS A 328 26.73 -25.86 20.11
C HIS A 328 25.98 -24.86 19.24
N PHE A 329 25.18 -23.98 19.87
CA PHE A 329 24.43 -22.94 19.17
C PHE A 329 25.35 -21.98 18.40
N ALA A 330 26.50 -21.59 18.95
CA ALA A 330 27.48 -20.77 18.25
C ALA A 330 28.08 -21.48 17.02
N ALA A 331 28.29 -22.80 17.09
CA ALA A 331 28.74 -23.60 15.95
C ALA A 331 27.66 -23.73 14.86
N GLU A 332 26.39 -23.93 15.25
CA GLU A 332 25.25 -23.94 14.34
C GLU A 332 25.06 -22.58 13.64
N VAL A 333 25.09 -21.48 14.40
CA VAL A 333 25.02 -20.11 13.88
C VAL A 333 26.17 -19.85 12.91
N LYS A 334 27.41 -20.22 13.25
CA LYS A 334 28.57 -20.05 12.36
C LYS A 334 28.42 -20.85 11.05
N SER A 335 27.94 -22.09 11.13
CA SER A 335 27.66 -22.92 9.94
C SER A 335 26.56 -22.30 9.05
N ALA A 336 25.50 -21.74 9.67
CA ALA A 336 24.46 -21.03 8.94
C ALA A 336 24.95 -19.70 8.33
N GLU A 337 25.82 -18.96 9.02
CA GLU A 337 26.46 -17.75 8.50
C GLU A 337 27.38 -18.06 7.30
N GLU A 338 28.14 -19.14 7.35
CA GLU A 338 28.97 -19.62 6.24
C GLU A 338 28.13 -20.01 5.01
N GLN A 339 27.01 -20.72 5.21
CA GLN A 339 26.05 -21.04 4.13
C GLN A 339 25.40 -19.77 3.55
N VAL A 340 24.99 -18.82 4.40
CA VAL A 340 24.42 -17.54 3.97
C VAL A 340 25.45 -16.67 3.23
N ALA A 341 26.73 -16.73 3.59
CA ALA A 341 27.81 -16.06 2.88
C ALA A 341 28.02 -16.64 1.48
N ALA A 342 28.05 -17.98 1.35
CA ALA A 342 28.16 -18.66 0.06
C ALA A 342 26.98 -18.33 -0.87
N ALA A 343 25.75 -18.39 -0.35
CA ALA A 343 24.54 -18.06 -1.11
C ALA A 343 24.49 -16.58 -1.55
N LYS A 344 25.03 -15.66 -0.75
CA LYS A 344 25.21 -14.24 -1.15
C LYS A 344 26.21 -14.10 -2.29
N GLU A 345 27.35 -14.80 -2.24
CA GLU A 345 28.36 -14.72 -3.30
C GLU A 345 27.84 -15.30 -4.63
N GLU A 346 27.04 -16.36 -4.58
CA GLU A 346 26.34 -16.92 -5.75
C GLU A 346 25.30 -15.95 -6.32
N ASN A 347 24.45 -15.38 -5.47
CA ASN A 347 23.51 -14.31 -5.86
C ASN A 347 24.25 -13.14 -6.52
N ASP A 348 25.37 -12.68 -5.96
CA ASP A 348 26.13 -11.55 -6.50
C ASP A 348 26.76 -11.87 -7.87
N LYS A 349 27.19 -13.12 -8.09
CA LYS A 349 27.61 -13.62 -9.42
C LYS A 349 26.42 -13.61 -10.40
N ALA A 350 25.26 -14.10 -9.99
CA ALA A 350 24.04 -14.11 -10.80
C ALA A 350 23.57 -12.68 -11.16
N GLN A 351 23.58 -11.75 -10.19
CA GLN A 351 23.24 -10.34 -10.43
C GLN A 351 24.25 -9.64 -11.34
N LYS A 352 25.55 -9.95 -11.23
CA LYS A 352 26.58 -9.47 -12.18
C LYS A 352 26.31 -10.01 -13.59
N ALA A 353 26.00 -11.30 -13.74
CA ALA A 353 25.65 -11.90 -15.04
C ALA A 353 24.38 -11.26 -15.64
N LEU A 354 23.32 -11.10 -14.84
CA LEU A 354 22.08 -10.42 -15.22
C LEU A 354 22.33 -8.98 -15.69
N LYS A 355 23.21 -8.24 -15.01
CA LYS A 355 23.60 -6.87 -15.40
C LYS A 355 24.29 -6.84 -16.76
N HIS A 356 25.24 -7.75 -17.01
CA HIS A 356 25.92 -7.84 -18.32
C HIS A 356 24.95 -8.24 -19.44
N ALA A 357 24.07 -9.20 -19.20
CA ALA A 357 23.02 -9.58 -20.15
C ALA A 357 22.09 -8.40 -20.45
N ARG A 358 21.68 -7.62 -19.44
CA ARG A 358 20.85 -6.42 -19.61
C ARG A 358 21.57 -5.31 -20.39
N THR A 359 22.88 -5.10 -20.19
CA THR A 359 23.63 -4.14 -21.02
C THR A 359 23.78 -4.61 -22.46
N ALA A 360 23.94 -5.92 -22.69
CA ALA A 360 23.99 -6.47 -24.04
C ALA A 360 22.65 -6.32 -24.77
N THR A 361 21.51 -6.63 -24.13
CA THR A 361 20.19 -6.45 -24.75
C THR A 361 19.85 -4.99 -24.98
N LEU A 362 20.20 -4.08 -24.06
CA LEU A 362 20.06 -2.62 -24.29
C LEU A 362 20.90 -2.13 -25.48
N SER A 363 22.13 -2.64 -25.65
CA SER A 363 22.95 -2.29 -26.82
C SER A 363 22.36 -2.82 -28.13
N GLN A 364 21.73 -4.00 -28.12
CA GLN A 364 21.05 -4.55 -29.30
C GLN A 364 19.77 -3.77 -29.64
N ILE A 365 19.01 -3.35 -28.62
CA ILE A 365 17.86 -2.45 -28.79
C ILE A 365 18.31 -1.14 -29.44
N HIS A 366 19.38 -0.52 -28.95
CA HIS A 366 19.85 0.76 -29.51
C HIS A 366 20.35 0.64 -30.96
N ILE A 367 20.96 -0.49 -31.34
CA ILE A 367 21.31 -0.79 -32.74
C ILE A 367 20.03 -0.95 -33.58
N ALA A 368 19.01 -1.65 -33.07
CA ALA A 368 17.74 -1.81 -33.76
C ALA A 368 16.99 -0.46 -33.94
N GLU A 369 16.92 0.37 -32.90
CA GLU A 369 16.40 1.74 -32.96
C GLU A 369 17.13 2.57 -34.04
N SER A 370 18.46 2.52 -34.06
CA SER A 370 19.27 3.22 -35.05
C SER A 370 18.96 2.77 -36.48
N THR A 371 18.84 1.45 -36.73
CA THR A 371 18.47 0.95 -38.06
C THR A 371 17.04 1.37 -38.45
N VAL A 372 16.09 1.35 -37.51
CA VAL A 372 14.71 1.85 -37.71
C VAL A 372 14.68 3.34 -38.05
N GLU A 373 15.48 4.18 -37.40
CA GLU A 373 15.57 5.61 -37.74
C GLU A 373 16.20 5.84 -39.12
N THR A 374 17.20 5.06 -39.53
CA THR A 374 17.71 5.15 -40.92
C THR A 374 16.69 4.68 -41.96
N ALA A 375 15.85 3.68 -41.62
CA ALA A 375 14.76 3.22 -42.48
C ALA A 375 13.64 4.27 -42.59
N LYS A 376 13.24 4.89 -41.48
CA LYS A 376 12.29 6.02 -41.45
C LYS A 376 12.78 7.18 -42.32
N ARG A 377 14.07 7.56 -42.22
CA ARG A 377 14.66 8.62 -43.05
C ARG A 377 14.59 8.28 -44.54
N ARG A 378 14.99 7.06 -44.93
CA ARG A 378 14.89 6.59 -46.32
C ARG A 378 13.45 6.60 -46.84
N ALA A 379 12.47 6.24 -46.00
CA ALA A 379 11.05 6.30 -46.33
C ALA A 379 10.55 7.75 -46.48
N HIS A 380 11.04 8.69 -45.66
CA HIS A 380 10.76 10.13 -45.80
C HIS A 380 11.29 10.67 -47.12
N GLU A 381 12.57 10.46 -47.43
CA GLU A 381 13.15 10.91 -48.71
C GLU A 381 12.48 10.25 -49.93
N ALA A 382 12.05 8.99 -49.82
CA ALA A 382 11.30 8.31 -50.86
C ALA A 382 9.91 8.93 -51.06
N ARG A 383 9.26 9.39 -49.98
CA ARG A 383 7.99 10.13 -50.03
C ARG A 383 8.17 11.53 -50.63
N GLU A 384 9.23 12.26 -50.28
CA GLU A 384 9.56 13.56 -50.89
C GLU A 384 9.84 13.43 -52.40
N ARG A 385 10.51 12.35 -52.83
CA ARG A 385 10.71 12.02 -54.26
C ARG A 385 9.40 11.63 -54.95
N LEU A 386 8.49 10.92 -54.26
CA LEU A 386 7.17 10.58 -54.77
C LEU A 386 6.29 11.84 -54.94
N ASP A 387 6.28 12.71 -53.94
CA ASP A 387 5.40 13.88 -53.90
C ASP A 387 5.89 15.00 -54.84
N SER A 388 7.20 15.15 -55.04
CA SER A 388 7.75 16.00 -56.12
C SER A 388 7.53 15.39 -57.52
N ALA A 389 7.59 14.06 -57.69
CA ALA A 389 7.20 13.42 -58.95
C ALA A 389 5.70 13.55 -59.27
N LYS A 390 4.83 13.57 -58.24
CA LYS A 390 3.39 13.90 -58.40
C LYS A 390 3.19 15.36 -58.79
N LEU A 391 3.97 16.30 -58.23
CA LEU A 391 3.93 17.71 -58.62
C LEU A 391 4.27 17.86 -60.11
N ALA A 392 5.42 17.33 -60.53
CA ALA A 392 5.86 17.33 -61.93
C ALA A 392 5.01 16.48 -62.89
N LEU A 393 4.03 15.71 -62.38
CA LEU A 393 2.99 15.07 -63.17
C LEU A 393 1.74 15.96 -63.26
N ARG A 394 1.35 16.62 -62.16
CA ARG A 394 0.27 17.62 -62.15
C ARG A 394 0.59 18.82 -63.04
N GLU A 395 1.83 19.32 -63.00
CA GLU A 395 2.32 20.42 -63.82
C GLU A 395 2.17 20.09 -65.31
N ARG A 396 2.65 18.92 -65.76
CA ARG A 396 2.41 18.43 -67.12
C ARG A 396 0.94 18.20 -67.44
N GLN A 397 0.14 17.72 -66.49
CA GLN A 397 -1.31 17.59 -66.70
C GLN A 397 -2.04 18.94 -66.76
N SER A 398 -1.52 20.02 -66.17
CA SER A 398 -2.00 21.38 -66.41
C SER A 398 -1.52 21.92 -67.76
N GLU A 399 -0.26 21.70 -68.15
CA GLU A 399 0.26 22.06 -69.49
C GLU A 399 -0.53 21.36 -70.61
N GLU A 400 -0.83 20.06 -70.44
CA GLU A 400 -1.67 19.27 -71.34
C GLU A 400 -3.11 19.81 -71.39
N ARG A 401 -3.71 20.19 -70.25
CA ARG A 401 -5.06 20.80 -70.21
C ARG A 401 -5.10 22.23 -70.77
N GLU A 402 -4.05 23.02 -70.60
CA GLU A 402 -3.93 24.34 -71.21
C GLU A 402 -3.74 24.24 -72.73
N ALA A 403 -3.08 23.18 -73.21
CA ALA A 403 -2.95 22.87 -74.63
C ALA A 403 -4.23 22.28 -75.26
N GLU A 404 -5.02 21.49 -74.51
CA GLU A 404 -6.31 20.94 -74.98
C GLU A 404 -7.46 21.96 -74.87
N GLY A 405 -7.37 22.91 -73.93
CA GLY A 405 -8.12 24.17 -73.91
C GLY A 405 -9.50 24.13 -73.23
N GLY A 406 -9.79 25.16 -72.44
CA GLY A 406 -11.11 25.37 -71.83
C GLY A 406 -11.09 26.36 -70.67
N THR A 407 -11.80 27.48 -70.82
CA THR A 407 -11.97 28.52 -69.80
C THR A 407 -12.68 28.02 -68.54
N GLU A 408 -12.12 28.26 -67.36
CA GLU A 408 -12.91 28.64 -66.17
C GLU A 408 -12.08 29.45 -65.16
N GLY A 409 -12.75 30.16 -64.24
CA GLY A 409 -12.22 31.38 -63.62
C GLY A 409 -11.40 31.20 -62.34
N TYR A 410 -10.31 31.97 -62.22
CA TYR A 410 -9.58 32.13 -60.96
C TYR A 410 -10.30 33.12 -60.04
N LEU A 411 -10.97 32.63 -59.00
CA LEU A 411 -11.47 33.48 -57.91
C LEU A 411 -10.33 33.84 -56.96
N SER A 412 -10.04 35.13 -56.84
CA SER A 412 -9.11 35.69 -55.86
C SER A 412 -9.70 35.55 -54.44
N SER A 413 -9.09 34.70 -53.61
CA SER A 413 -9.38 34.66 -52.18
C SER A 413 -8.69 35.82 -51.45
N GLU A 414 -9.24 37.01 -51.60
CA GLU A 414 -9.12 38.05 -50.57
C GLU A 414 -10.02 37.63 -49.39
N GLY A 415 -9.43 37.43 -48.21
CA GLY A 415 -10.16 36.87 -47.07
C GLY A 415 -9.29 36.56 -45.85
N CYS A 416 -8.14 37.21 -45.71
CA CYS A 416 -7.32 37.09 -44.50
C CYS A 416 -7.80 38.10 -43.46
N GLU A 417 -8.89 37.75 -42.77
CA GLU A 417 -9.35 38.47 -41.58
C GLU A 417 -8.25 38.51 -40.50
N LEU A 418 -8.30 39.49 -39.61
CA LEU A 418 -7.32 39.72 -38.54
C LEU A 418 -7.44 38.65 -37.44
N VAL A 419 -6.93 37.44 -37.70
CA VAL A 419 -7.03 36.35 -36.73
C VAL A 419 -6.11 36.60 -35.53
N ALA A 420 -6.68 36.59 -34.34
CA ALA A 420 -5.98 36.85 -33.09
C ALA A 420 -4.98 35.74 -32.72
N GLY A 421 -3.91 36.14 -32.02
CA GLY A 421 -2.92 35.25 -31.41
C GLY A 421 -1.61 35.09 -32.20
N VAL A 422 -0.52 34.83 -31.48
CA VAL A 422 0.80 34.63 -32.09
C VAL A 422 0.88 33.23 -32.72
N PRO A 423 1.23 33.09 -34.01
CA PRO A 423 1.36 31.78 -34.65
C PRO A 423 2.54 30.98 -34.08
N VAL A 424 2.30 29.73 -33.71
CA VAL A 424 3.29 28.79 -33.15
C VAL A 424 3.11 27.40 -33.79
N GLY A 425 4.21 26.74 -34.18
CA GLY A 425 4.14 25.36 -34.65
C GLY A 425 3.99 24.36 -33.49
N ILE A 426 3.22 23.28 -33.67
CA ILE A 426 2.98 22.28 -32.61
C ILE A 426 4.27 21.70 -31.97
N LYS A 427 5.38 21.65 -32.73
CA LYS A 427 6.69 21.19 -32.26
C LYS A 427 7.44 22.20 -31.37
N GLU A 428 7.11 23.48 -31.49
CA GLU A 428 7.69 24.61 -30.74
C GLU A 428 6.90 24.92 -29.46
N LEU A 429 5.75 24.26 -29.28
CA LEU A 429 4.80 24.54 -28.20
C LEU A 429 5.39 24.22 -26.80
N ASP A 430 6.36 23.30 -26.68
CA ASP A 430 7.13 23.09 -25.45
C ASP A 430 8.05 24.28 -25.12
N ASP A 431 8.78 24.76 -26.13
CA ASP A 431 9.70 25.89 -26.00
C ASP A 431 8.96 27.18 -25.61
N VAL A 432 7.75 27.37 -26.13
CA VAL A 432 6.90 28.52 -25.81
C VAL A 432 6.20 28.35 -24.44
N LEU A 433 5.51 27.24 -24.19
CA LEU A 433 4.70 27.10 -22.96
C LEU A 433 5.52 26.72 -21.73
N VAL A 434 6.43 25.75 -21.86
CA VAL A 434 7.14 25.17 -20.71
C VAL A 434 8.38 26.01 -20.42
N ARG A 435 9.21 26.27 -21.43
CA ARG A 435 10.50 26.98 -21.27
C ARG A 435 10.36 28.51 -21.35
N ASP A 436 9.30 29.03 -22.00
CA ASP A 436 9.09 30.46 -22.26
C ASP A 436 10.32 31.10 -22.92
N VAL A 437 10.73 30.53 -24.06
CA VAL A 437 11.90 30.99 -24.83
C VAL A 437 11.65 32.41 -25.35
N GLY A 438 12.40 33.37 -24.79
CA GLY A 438 12.21 34.80 -25.01
C GLY A 438 11.46 35.54 -23.89
N ASN A 439 11.03 34.83 -22.83
CA ASN A 439 10.27 35.35 -21.69
C ASN A 439 8.96 36.10 -22.07
N LYS A 440 8.35 35.79 -23.22
CA LYS A 440 7.20 36.52 -23.76
C LYS A 440 5.98 36.43 -22.84
N ILE A 441 5.71 35.24 -22.30
CA ILE A 441 4.57 35.00 -21.40
C ILE A 441 4.83 35.70 -20.06
N LYS A 442 6.07 35.63 -19.53
CA LYS A 442 6.45 36.38 -18.32
C LYS A 442 6.39 37.91 -18.49
N SER A 443 6.73 38.44 -19.67
CA SER A 443 6.73 39.89 -19.92
C SER A 443 5.33 40.48 -20.14
N ASP A 444 4.42 39.72 -20.77
CA ASP A 444 3.02 40.11 -20.95
C ASP A 444 2.21 39.95 -19.64
N GLY A 445 2.62 39.01 -18.78
CA GLY A 445 2.11 38.89 -17.42
C GLY A 445 0.74 38.19 -17.31
N ARG A 446 0.01 37.95 -18.40
CA ARG A 446 -1.20 37.12 -18.42
C ARG A 446 -0.87 35.62 -18.38
N TRP A 447 -1.89 34.77 -18.47
CA TRP A 447 -1.75 33.33 -18.68
C TRP A 447 -1.94 32.99 -20.17
N PRO A 448 -1.31 31.93 -20.72
CA PRO A 448 -1.47 31.57 -22.13
C PRO A 448 -2.87 30.99 -22.43
N LEU A 449 -3.45 31.44 -23.54
CA LEU A 449 -4.60 30.83 -24.23
C LEU A 449 -4.10 30.18 -25.51
N ILE A 450 -4.47 28.92 -25.74
CA ILE A 450 -4.08 28.15 -26.91
C ILE A 450 -5.31 27.95 -27.80
N ILE A 451 -5.24 28.53 -28.99
CA ILE A 451 -6.25 28.45 -30.04
C ILE A 451 -5.79 27.36 -31.02
N ASP A 452 -6.41 26.19 -30.97
CA ASP A 452 -6.04 25.04 -31.80
C ASP A 452 -7.25 24.32 -32.43
N PRO A 453 -7.72 24.77 -33.60
CA PRO A 453 -8.78 24.11 -34.36
C PRO A 453 -8.48 22.68 -34.84
N SER A 454 -7.28 22.14 -34.54
CA SER A 454 -6.89 20.77 -34.90
C SER A 454 -6.88 19.77 -33.75
N GLY A 455 -6.99 20.24 -32.50
CA GLY A 455 -6.89 19.42 -31.30
C GLY A 455 -5.51 18.77 -31.04
N GLN A 456 -4.50 19.00 -31.88
CA GLN A 456 -3.14 18.45 -31.72
C GLN A 456 -2.49 18.91 -30.41
N ALA A 457 -2.74 20.14 -29.97
CA ALA A 457 -2.29 20.69 -28.69
C ALA A 457 -3.02 20.05 -27.49
N SER A 458 -4.31 19.69 -27.62
CA SER A 458 -5.01 18.92 -26.57
C SER A 458 -4.37 17.54 -26.41
N VAL A 459 -4.04 16.85 -27.51
CA VAL A 459 -3.31 15.57 -27.47
C VAL A 459 -1.90 15.76 -26.87
N PHE A 460 -1.16 16.77 -27.32
CA PHE A 460 0.20 17.07 -26.86
C PHE A 460 0.26 17.38 -25.35
N LEU A 461 -0.63 18.23 -24.83
CA LEU A 461 -0.68 18.60 -23.42
C LEU A 461 -1.09 17.45 -22.49
N ARG A 462 -1.85 16.46 -23.00
CA ARG A 462 -2.17 15.22 -22.27
C ARG A 462 -0.99 14.24 -22.19
N TYR A 463 0.00 14.34 -23.10
CA TYR A 463 1.23 13.54 -23.06
C TYR A 463 2.39 14.24 -22.33
N LEU A 464 2.31 15.57 -22.16
CA LEU A 464 3.14 16.29 -21.19
C LEU A 464 2.65 16.07 -19.75
N ASP A 465 3.52 16.30 -18.77
CA ASP A 465 3.24 16.10 -17.35
C ASP A 465 2.39 17.26 -16.77
N THR A 466 1.16 17.39 -17.26
CA THR A 466 0.20 18.47 -16.95
C THR A 466 -1.01 17.97 -16.17
N ASN A 467 -1.56 18.83 -15.31
CA ASN A 467 -2.83 18.57 -14.63
C ASN A 467 -3.98 19.00 -15.55
N TYR A 468 -4.27 18.15 -16.53
CA TYR A 468 -5.26 18.39 -17.58
C TYR A 468 -6.71 18.19 -17.08
N VAL A 469 -7.56 19.19 -17.33
CA VAL A 469 -8.97 19.31 -16.92
C VAL A 469 -9.81 19.65 -18.15
N ASN A 470 -10.58 18.69 -18.65
CA ASN A 470 -11.56 18.93 -19.72
C ASN A 470 -12.89 19.42 -19.13
N ALA A 471 -13.39 20.57 -19.61
CA ALA A 471 -14.56 21.27 -19.07
C ALA A 471 -15.90 20.62 -19.43
N LEU A 472 -16.00 19.91 -20.55
CA LEU A 472 -17.21 19.14 -20.90
C LEU A 472 -17.40 17.90 -20.02
N SER A 473 -16.37 17.48 -19.28
CA SER A 473 -16.45 16.35 -18.36
C SER A 473 -16.85 16.80 -16.95
N SER A 474 -18.12 16.59 -16.60
CA SER A 474 -18.65 16.77 -15.23
C SER A 474 -17.85 16.02 -14.15
N ASN A 475 -17.22 14.90 -14.51
CA ASN A 475 -16.33 14.12 -13.64
C ASN A 475 -14.97 14.81 -13.39
N ASN A 476 -14.52 15.72 -14.25
CA ASN A 476 -13.31 16.53 -14.03
C ASN A 476 -13.61 17.82 -13.25
N LEU A 477 -14.79 18.41 -13.47
CA LEU A 477 -15.27 19.61 -12.77
C LEU A 477 -15.87 19.33 -11.39
N GLU A 478 -15.92 18.06 -10.95
CA GLU A 478 -16.31 17.69 -9.59
C GLU A 478 -15.46 18.46 -8.57
N PRO A 479 -16.06 19.16 -7.58
CA PRO A 479 -15.33 20.15 -6.78
C PRO A 479 -14.10 19.60 -6.04
N ASN A 480 -14.15 18.37 -5.54
CA ASN A 480 -13.02 17.77 -4.83
C ASN A 480 -11.88 17.39 -5.78
N ARG A 481 -12.19 16.92 -6.98
CA ARG A 481 -11.21 16.61 -8.03
C ARG A 481 -10.61 17.86 -8.65
N LEU A 482 -11.42 18.88 -8.94
CA LEU A 482 -10.93 20.19 -9.42
C LEU A 482 -10.00 20.83 -8.39
N ARG A 483 -10.40 20.84 -7.11
CA ARG A 483 -9.57 21.26 -5.96
C ARG A 483 -8.23 20.52 -5.92
N ARG A 484 -8.24 19.17 -5.98
CA ARG A 484 -7.01 18.36 -5.92
C ARG A 484 -6.14 18.50 -7.17
N SER A 485 -6.73 18.77 -8.34
CA SER A 485 -5.99 19.10 -9.57
C SER A 485 -5.20 20.40 -9.41
N ILE A 486 -5.85 21.47 -8.94
CA ILE A 486 -5.22 22.78 -8.71
C ILE A 486 -4.18 22.68 -7.57
N LEU A 487 -4.54 22.07 -6.44
CA LEU A 487 -3.66 21.92 -5.28
C LEU A 487 -2.42 21.06 -5.59
N GLY A 488 -2.60 19.97 -6.32
CA GLY A 488 -1.50 19.13 -6.82
C GLY A 488 -0.58 19.88 -7.78
N ALA A 489 -1.14 20.71 -8.67
CA ALA A 489 -0.34 21.52 -9.59
C ALA A 489 0.52 22.56 -8.85
N VAL A 490 -0.05 23.30 -7.90
CA VAL A 490 0.69 24.25 -7.04
C VAL A 490 1.77 23.52 -6.23
N ARG A 491 1.44 22.36 -5.66
CA ARG A 491 2.38 21.53 -4.88
C ARG A 491 3.58 21.05 -5.69
N TYR A 492 3.34 20.54 -6.90
CA TYR A 492 4.38 19.91 -7.73
C TYR A 492 5.04 20.87 -8.73
N GLY A 493 4.53 22.10 -8.88
CA GLY A 493 5.02 23.09 -9.83
C GLY A 493 4.66 22.76 -11.28
N LYS A 494 3.50 22.14 -11.48
CA LYS A 494 3.00 21.68 -12.79
C LYS A 494 2.00 22.69 -13.38
N PRO A 495 1.84 22.73 -14.71
CA PRO A 495 0.75 23.47 -15.33
C PRO A 495 -0.60 22.78 -15.08
N VAL A 496 -1.65 23.56 -14.80
CA VAL A 496 -3.04 23.16 -15.00
C VAL A 496 -3.45 23.55 -16.41
N VAL A 497 -4.06 22.63 -17.16
CA VAL A 497 -4.64 22.91 -18.47
C VAL A 497 -6.15 22.80 -18.34
N LEU A 498 -6.89 23.89 -18.57
CA LEU A 498 -8.34 23.87 -18.73
C LEU A 498 -8.65 23.84 -20.23
N ASP A 499 -9.32 22.78 -20.68
CA ASP A 499 -9.68 22.56 -22.08
C ASP A 499 -11.20 22.75 -22.24
N LEU A 500 -11.59 23.82 -22.94
CA LEU A 500 -12.99 24.19 -23.25
C LEU A 500 -13.52 23.46 -24.49
N MET A 501 -12.65 22.80 -25.27
CA MET A 501 -12.96 22.25 -26.59
C MET A 501 -13.63 23.28 -27.50
N ASP A 502 -14.78 22.94 -28.08
CA ASP A 502 -15.62 23.73 -29.00
C ASP A 502 -16.67 24.58 -28.27
N CYS A 503 -16.59 24.67 -26.93
CA CYS A 503 -17.64 25.22 -26.09
C CYS A 503 -17.19 26.45 -25.29
N ASP A 504 -16.65 27.47 -25.97
CA ASP A 504 -16.20 28.75 -25.37
C ASP A 504 -17.30 29.46 -24.55
N VAL A 505 -18.58 29.22 -24.86
CA VAL A 505 -19.74 29.71 -24.09
C VAL A 505 -19.70 29.26 -22.61
N LEU A 506 -19.05 28.12 -22.31
CA LEU A 506 -18.85 27.65 -20.93
C LEU A 506 -17.95 28.57 -20.09
N TRP A 507 -17.20 29.50 -20.71
CA TRP A 507 -16.38 30.48 -20.00
C TRP A 507 -17.18 31.31 -18.99
N GLU A 508 -18.41 31.72 -19.34
CA GLU A 508 -19.32 32.46 -18.44
C GLU A 508 -19.78 31.65 -17.22
N GLU A 509 -19.68 30.33 -17.28
CA GLU A 509 -20.06 29.40 -16.21
C GLU A 509 -18.87 29.01 -15.33
N MET A 510 -17.64 29.06 -15.85
CA MET A 510 -16.42 28.71 -15.12
C MET A 510 -16.27 29.42 -13.75
N PRO A 511 -16.58 30.72 -13.59
CA PRO A 511 -16.56 31.37 -12.26
C PRO A 511 -17.43 30.64 -11.23
N LYS A 512 -18.67 30.27 -11.60
CA LYS A 512 -19.64 29.59 -10.72
C LYS A 512 -19.13 28.20 -10.31
N ILE A 513 -18.49 27.51 -11.25
CA ILE A 513 -17.94 26.16 -11.04
C ILE A 513 -16.73 26.22 -10.11
N PHE A 514 -15.82 27.18 -10.29
CA PHE A 514 -14.66 27.37 -9.42
C PHE A 514 -15.05 27.89 -8.02
N ASP A 515 -16.08 28.74 -7.93
CA ASP A 515 -16.63 29.22 -6.65
C ASP A 515 -17.20 28.09 -5.78
N SER A 516 -17.68 27.00 -6.40
CA SER A 516 -18.11 25.78 -5.68
C SER A 516 -16.96 25.05 -4.97
N VAL A 517 -15.72 25.31 -5.36
CA VAL A 517 -14.50 24.84 -4.67
C VAL A 517 -14.10 25.83 -3.57
N GLN A 518 -13.99 27.11 -3.92
CA GLN A 518 -13.70 28.22 -3.03
C GLN A 518 -14.13 29.54 -3.70
N PRO A 519 -14.91 30.42 -3.03
CA PRO A 519 -15.32 31.70 -3.61
C PRO A 519 -14.14 32.57 -4.05
N GLY A 520 -14.19 33.08 -5.27
CA GLY A 520 -13.14 33.90 -5.88
C GLY A 520 -11.90 33.13 -6.32
N LEU A 521 -11.97 31.80 -6.45
CA LEU A 521 -10.82 30.96 -6.82
C LEU A 521 -10.31 31.25 -8.23
N LEU A 522 -11.20 31.34 -9.23
CA LEU A 522 -10.78 31.59 -10.62
C LEU A 522 -10.11 32.96 -10.75
N SER A 523 -10.70 34.02 -10.19
CA SER A 523 -10.09 35.36 -10.14
C SER A 523 -8.74 35.34 -9.41
N SER A 524 -8.64 34.62 -8.28
CA SER A 524 -7.36 34.47 -7.56
C SER A 524 -6.28 33.74 -8.38
N ILE A 525 -6.65 32.86 -9.31
CA ILE A 525 -5.73 32.22 -10.26
C ILE A 525 -5.31 33.21 -11.36
N LEU A 526 -6.27 33.94 -11.95
CA LEU A 526 -6.00 34.92 -13.01
C LEU A 526 -5.10 36.07 -12.52
N ASP A 527 -5.45 36.67 -11.37
CA ASP A 527 -4.68 37.74 -10.71
C ASP A 527 -3.36 37.24 -10.08
N LYS A 528 -3.07 35.93 -10.18
CA LYS A 528 -1.93 35.21 -9.57
C LYS A 528 -1.86 35.29 -8.04
N SER A 529 -2.79 36.00 -7.38
CA SER A 529 -2.85 36.15 -5.91
C SER A 529 -3.08 34.84 -5.15
N LEU A 530 -3.51 33.76 -5.82
CA LEU A 530 -3.52 32.40 -5.26
C LEU A 530 -2.11 31.99 -4.79
N ILE A 531 -1.10 32.37 -5.56
CA ILE A 531 0.32 32.07 -5.41
C ILE A 531 0.96 33.08 -4.42
N THR A 532 0.76 34.37 -4.68
CA THR A 532 1.44 35.48 -3.97
C THR A 532 0.97 35.72 -2.54
N THR A 533 -0.17 35.14 -2.14
CA THR A 533 -0.81 35.41 -0.83
C THR A 533 -1.08 34.11 -0.04
N ASP A 534 -0.37 33.02 -0.38
CA ASP A 534 -0.52 31.67 0.21
C ASP A 534 -1.96 31.11 0.27
N LYS A 535 -2.89 31.70 -0.51
CA LYS A 535 -4.32 31.32 -0.52
C LYS A 535 -4.53 29.86 -0.92
N TYR A 536 -3.57 29.24 -1.63
CA TYR A 536 -3.61 27.81 -1.96
C TYR A 536 -3.67 26.91 -0.70
N LEU A 537 -3.21 27.38 0.46
CA LEU A 537 -3.34 26.63 1.72
C LEU A 537 -4.81 26.45 2.14
N ALA A 538 -5.71 27.37 1.77
CA ALA A 538 -7.14 27.25 2.01
C ALA A 538 -7.81 26.14 1.17
N LEU A 539 -7.14 25.64 0.13
CA LEU A 539 -7.59 24.48 -0.65
C LEU A 539 -7.22 23.13 0.00
N THR A 540 -6.36 23.11 1.03
CA THR A 540 -5.98 21.87 1.73
C THR A 540 -7.08 21.37 2.66
N ARG A 541 -7.21 20.05 2.82
CA ARG A 541 -8.12 19.42 3.78
C ARG A 541 -7.43 18.29 4.54
N GLN A 542 -7.94 17.98 5.73
CA GLN A 542 -7.41 16.91 6.60
C GLN A 542 -7.42 15.52 5.94
N GLU A 543 -8.27 15.32 4.93
CA GLU A 543 -8.43 14.07 4.18
C GLU A 543 -7.37 13.87 3.07
N ASP A 544 -6.63 14.92 2.68
CA ASP A 544 -5.70 14.83 1.54
C ASP A 544 -4.38 14.09 1.86
N GLY A 545 -4.06 13.91 3.15
CA GLY A 545 -2.89 13.17 3.64
C GLY A 545 -1.61 14.01 3.86
N GLU A 546 -0.61 13.38 4.48
CA GLU A 546 0.66 14.01 4.94
C GLU A 546 1.45 14.74 3.84
N GLU A 547 1.20 14.45 2.55
CA GLU A 547 1.86 15.15 1.47
C GLU A 547 1.32 16.59 1.25
N TYR A 548 0.11 16.93 1.67
CA TYR A 548 -0.44 18.30 1.57
C TYR A 548 -0.33 19.12 2.87
N GLU A 549 0.52 18.70 3.82
CA GLU A 549 0.92 19.55 4.95
C GLU A 549 1.57 20.87 4.45
N PRO A 550 1.30 22.03 5.10
CA PRO A 550 1.89 23.32 4.71
C PRO A 550 3.43 23.28 4.60
N ASN A 551 4.08 22.54 5.49
CA ASN A 551 5.54 22.37 5.53
C ASN A 551 6.14 21.64 4.32
N LYS A 552 5.31 21.09 3.41
CA LYS A 552 5.75 20.29 2.26
C LYS A 552 5.70 21.06 0.94
N PHE A 553 5.16 22.28 0.94
CA PHE A 553 5.15 23.15 -0.24
C PHE A 553 6.52 23.82 -0.39
N GLN A 554 6.99 23.97 -1.63
CA GLN A 554 8.29 24.55 -1.94
C GLN A 554 8.09 25.79 -2.80
N GLU A 555 8.60 26.93 -2.34
CA GLU A 555 8.45 28.24 -3.02
C GLU A 555 8.89 28.17 -4.49
N CYS A 556 10.00 27.49 -4.79
CA CYS A 556 10.51 27.29 -6.15
C CYS A 556 9.62 26.43 -7.07
N ARG A 557 8.67 25.66 -6.50
CA ARG A 557 7.63 24.94 -7.26
C ARG A 557 6.35 25.76 -7.36
N ILE A 558 5.96 26.43 -6.28
CA ILE A 558 4.84 27.37 -6.25
C ILE A 558 5.03 28.46 -7.33
N SER A 559 6.25 29.01 -7.46
CA SER A 559 6.62 29.97 -8.52
C SER A 559 6.69 29.38 -9.93
N ALA A 560 6.64 28.05 -10.08
CA ALA A 560 6.64 27.36 -11.38
C ALA A 560 5.23 26.94 -11.83
N PHE A 561 4.21 27.08 -10.99
CA PHE A 561 2.81 26.86 -11.34
C PHE A 561 2.41 27.71 -12.56
N LYS A 562 1.65 27.11 -13.47
CA LYS A 562 1.07 27.79 -14.62
C LYS A 562 -0.41 27.42 -14.76
N PHE A 563 -1.22 28.37 -15.16
CA PHE A 563 -2.57 28.10 -15.67
C PHE A 563 -2.54 28.27 -17.20
N ILE A 564 -3.18 27.36 -17.93
CA ILE A 564 -3.22 27.34 -19.40
C ILE A 564 -4.67 27.10 -19.79
N LEU A 565 -5.21 27.94 -20.68
CA LEU A 565 -6.52 27.75 -21.29
C LEU A 565 -6.34 27.21 -22.71
N LEU A 566 -7.15 26.23 -23.12
CA LEU A 566 -7.15 25.68 -24.47
C LEU A 566 -8.57 25.65 -25.02
N THR A 567 -8.70 26.03 -26.28
CA THR A 567 -9.95 25.98 -27.06
C THR A 567 -9.65 25.46 -28.46
N THR A 568 -10.60 24.73 -29.03
CA THR A 568 -10.59 24.33 -30.44
C THR A 568 -11.40 25.28 -31.33
N GLU A 569 -11.99 26.33 -30.77
CA GLU A 569 -12.64 27.35 -31.58
C GLU A 569 -11.66 28.16 -32.43
N SER A 570 -12.12 28.62 -33.58
CA SER A 570 -11.27 29.37 -34.54
C SER A 570 -11.21 30.86 -34.27
N GLN A 571 -12.20 31.40 -33.56
CA GLN A 571 -12.29 32.79 -33.09
C GLN A 571 -12.83 32.78 -31.64
N PRO A 572 -11.96 32.73 -30.61
CA PRO A 572 -12.42 32.69 -29.22
C PRO A 572 -12.96 34.04 -28.75
N ASN A 573 -13.72 34.02 -27.65
CA ASN A 573 -14.37 35.20 -27.09
C ASN A 573 -13.38 36.35 -26.81
N GLU A 574 -13.79 37.59 -27.08
CA GLU A 574 -12.96 38.79 -26.93
C GLU A 574 -12.46 38.97 -25.48
N GLU A 575 -13.30 38.65 -24.49
CA GLU A 575 -12.94 38.67 -23.07
C GLU A 575 -11.80 37.70 -22.72
N MET A 576 -11.76 36.53 -23.37
CA MET A 576 -10.67 35.55 -23.21
C MET A 576 -9.39 36.06 -23.87
N THR A 577 -9.50 36.72 -25.03
CA THR A 577 -8.37 37.32 -25.76
C THR A 577 -7.79 38.55 -25.03
N GLU A 578 -8.60 39.28 -24.26
CA GLU A 578 -8.14 40.33 -23.35
C GLU A 578 -7.44 39.75 -22.11
N LYS A 579 -8.03 38.74 -21.45
CA LYS A 579 -7.53 38.20 -20.17
C LYS A 579 -6.34 37.25 -20.31
N PHE A 580 -6.09 36.69 -21.51
CA PHE A 580 -5.03 35.72 -21.76
C PHE A 580 -4.07 36.14 -22.89
N TYR A 581 -2.87 35.57 -22.89
CA TYR A 581 -1.89 35.71 -23.96
C TYR A 581 -2.15 34.67 -25.06
N SER A 582 -2.78 35.11 -26.15
CA SER A 582 -3.25 34.22 -27.22
C SER A 582 -2.13 33.67 -28.10
N LEU A 583 -2.07 32.35 -28.22
CA LEU A 583 -1.18 31.57 -29.07
C LEU A 583 -2.02 30.74 -30.04
N ARG A 584 -1.76 30.84 -31.35
CA ARG A 584 -2.49 30.09 -32.39
C ARG A 584 -1.63 28.96 -32.95
N VAL A 585 -2.13 27.74 -32.88
CA VAL A 585 -1.41 26.56 -33.39
C VAL A 585 -1.53 26.49 -34.91
N LEU A 586 -0.38 26.50 -35.60
CA LEU A 586 -0.32 26.29 -37.04
C LEU A 586 -0.15 24.80 -37.37
N VAL A 587 -1.20 24.21 -37.95
CA VAL A 587 -1.08 22.95 -38.69
C VAL A 587 -0.49 23.25 -40.07
N LYS A 588 0.61 22.57 -40.40
CA LYS A 588 1.02 22.40 -41.80
C LYS A 588 0.21 21.24 -42.38
N ALA A 589 -0.54 21.52 -43.45
CA ALA A 589 -1.25 20.53 -44.25
C ALA A 589 -0.27 19.60 -45.00
#